data_AF-A0A9W8GW85-F1
#
_entry.id   AF-A0A9W8GW85-F1
#
_cell.length_a   1.000
_cell.length_b   1.000
_cell.length_c   1.000
_cell.angle_alpha   90.00
_cell.angle_beta   90.00
_cell.angle_gamma   90.00
#
_symmetry.space_group_name_H-M   'P 1'
#
loop_
_entity.id
_entity.type
_entity.pdbx_description
1 polymer ?
#
loop_
_entity_poly.entity_id
_entity_poly.type
_entity_poly.pdbx_seq_one_letter_code
_entity_poly.pdbx_strand_id
1 'polypeptide(L)'
;MATTNISALLLGELQSLCTEARRKHPDIKEAAERVIVILRGIKTTTATFEEIAQELSKSDEVIRPFVLACRSNNQRLISIAMHCLQQLVSRQAISPGSIRETLTTLTHVSAQGVVDVQVKVLQMVLPLVTIYGDSVCGETLVEAFALCLALQRSRDPVVSNTAAAILRQVVVAVFDRVVAEDRELGLPGTSEQDLTRKSAKDAYFVLQDL
;
A
#
# COMPACT_ATOMS: atom_id res chain seq x y z
N MET A 1 10.68 1.13 25.50
CA MET A 1 10.15 2.50 25.57
C MET A 1 10.25 3.19 24.20
N ALA A 2 9.38 2.82 23.24
CA ALA A 2 9.28 3.52 21.94
C ALA A 2 7.90 3.33 21.27
N THR A 3 6.85 3.04 22.05
CA THR A 3 5.45 2.95 21.58
C THR A 3 4.74 4.30 21.65
N THR A 4 5.49 5.39 21.80
CA THR A 4 4.96 6.73 22.01
C THR A 4 4.32 7.26 20.72
N ASN A 5 2.99 7.29 20.69
CA ASN A 5 2.17 8.26 19.95
C ASN A 5 2.04 8.15 18.42
N ILE A 6 2.03 6.95 17.83
CA ILE A 6 1.70 6.79 16.39
C ILE A 6 0.22 7.14 16.09
N SER A 7 -0.70 6.87 17.03
CA SER A 7 -2.09 7.35 16.93
C SER A 7 -2.16 8.87 16.93
N ALA A 8 -1.35 9.54 17.74
CA ALA A 8 -1.24 11.00 17.74
C ALA A 8 -0.56 11.53 16.47
N LEU A 9 0.38 10.78 15.89
CA LEU A 9 0.99 11.10 14.59
C LEU A 9 -0.07 11.05 13.48
N LEU A 10 -0.80 9.93 13.34
CA LEU A 10 -1.85 9.80 12.34
C LEU A 10 -2.95 10.85 12.52
N LEU A 11 -3.34 11.12 13.76
CA LEU A 11 -4.32 12.17 14.08
C LEU A 11 -3.78 13.57 13.74
N GLY A 12 -2.50 13.84 13.99
CA GLY A 12 -1.84 15.10 13.63
C GLY A 12 -1.71 15.29 12.11
N GLU A 13 -1.42 14.22 11.37
CA GLU A 13 -1.38 14.25 9.91
C GLU A 13 -2.78 14.44 9.30
N LEU A 14 -3.80 13.77 9.83
CA LEU A 14 -5.20 13.98 9.43
C LEU A 14 -5.68 15.40 9.73
N GLN A 15 -5.28 15.97 10.87
CA GLN A 15 -5.56 17.38 11.19
C GLN A 15 -4.84 18.35 10.24
N SER A 16 -3.61 18.03 9.86
CA SER A 16 -2.84 18.79 8.87
C SER A 16 -3.53 18.73 7.50
N LEU A 17 -4.00 17.54 7.11
CA LEU A 17 -4.78 17.33 5.89
C LEU A 17 -6.07 18.14 5.90
N CYS A 18 -6.84 18.14 7.01
CA CYS A 18 -8.04 18.96 7.16
C CYS A 18 -7.75 20.46 7.01
N THR A 19 -6.66 20.93 7.62
CA THR A 19 -6.29 22.35 7.62
C THR A 19 -5.92 22.83 6.22
N GLU A 20 -5.13 22.02 5.51
CA GLU A 20 -4.71 22.30 4.13
C GLU A 20 -5.87 22.18 3.14
N ALA A 21 -6.77 21.21 3.33
CA ALA A 21 -7.93 20.99 2.47
C ALA A 21 -9.08 22.01 2.67
N ARG A 22 -9.15 22.67 3.84
CA ARG A 22 -10.30 23.49 4.30
C ARG A 22 -10.84 24.50 3.29
N ARG A 23 -9.98 25.10 2.46
CA ARG A 23 -10.39 26.18 1.54
C ARG A 23 -10.82 25.69 0.16
N LYS A 24 -10.07 24.74 -0.42
CA LYS A 24 -10.23 24.34 -1.83
C LYS A 24 -10.81 22.94 -2.01
N HIS A 25 -10.79 22.11 -0.97
CA HIS A 25 -11.16 20.70 -1.03
C HIS A 25 -12.00 20.30 0.20
N PRO A 26 -13.24 20.81 0.31
CA PRO A 26 -14.10 20.53 1.47
C PRO A 26 -14.44 19.04 1.61
N ASP A 27 -14.45 18.30 0.51
CA ASP A 27 -14.63 16.85 0.42
C ASP A 27 -13.50 16.06 1.09
N ILE A 28 -12.23 16.47 0.89
CA ILE A 28 -11.07 15.87 1.56
C ILE A 28 -11.15 16.11 3.06
N LYS A 29 -11.53 17.33 3.46
CA LYS A 29 -11.70 17.69 4.87
C LYS A 29 -12.76 16.82 5.53
N GLU A 30 -13.94 16.69 4.91
CA GLU A 30 -15.04 15.89 5.46
C GLU A 30 -14.63 14.41 5.59
N ALA A 31 -13.98 13.85 4.58
CA ALA A 31 -13.47 12.49 4.64
C ALA A 31 -12.45 12.29 5.77
N ALA A 32 -11.54 13.25 5.96
CA ALA A 32 -10.54 13.20 7.03
C ALA A 32 -11.17 13.35 8.42
N GLU A 33 -12.18 14.21 8.58
CA GLU A 33 -12.93 14.37 9.84
C GLU A 33 -13.66 13.08 10.23
N ARG A 34 -14.24 12.34 9.27
CA ARG A 34 -14.85 11.03 9.53
C ARG A 34 -13.84 10.02 10.06
N VAL A 35 -12.65 9.94 9.43
CA VAL A 35 -11.58 9.04 9.91
C VAL A 35 -11.07 9.46 11.29
N ILE A 36 -10.99 10.76 11.60
CA ILE A 36 -10.65 11.24 12.94
C ILE A 36 -11.70 10.79 13.98
N VAL A 37 -12.99 10.81 13.64
CA VAL A 37 -14.06 10.34 14.54
C VAL A 37 -13.91 8.84 14.80
N ILE A 38 -13.65 8.04 13.76
CA ILE A 38 -13.37 6.61 13.89
C ILE A 38 -12.18 6.39 14.84
N LEU A 39 -11.06 7.08 14.60
CA LEU A 39 -9.85 6.98 15.43
C LEU A 39 -10.08 7.37 16.90
N ARG A 40 -10.94 8.36 17.16
CA ARG A 40 -11.30 8.78 18.54
C ARG A 40 -12.29 7.81 19.21
N GLY A 41 -13.09 7.10 18.43
CA GLY A 41 -14.02 6.08 18.92
C GLY A 41 -13.32 4.80 19.38
N ILE A 42 -12.13 4.52 18.84
CA ILE A 42 -11.26 3.45 19.32
C ILE A 42 -10.74 3.85 20.71
N LYS A 43 -10.95 3.01 21.73
CA LYS A 43 -10.57 3.32 23.13
C LYS A 43 -9.05 3.45 23.28
N THR A 44 -8.54 4.68 23.12
CA THR A 44 -7.13 5.05 22.97
C THR A 44 -6.27 5.01 24.24
N THR A 45 -6.80 4.59 25.39
CA THR A 45 -6.06 4.73 26.67
C THR A 45 -5.04 3.61 26.91
N THR A 46 -5.18 2.44 26.26
CA THR A 46 -4.22 1.31 26.39
C THR A 46 -4.05 0.48 25.11
N ALA A 47 -4.71 0.84 24.01
CA ALA A 47 -4.67 0.04 22.79
C ALA A 47 -3.29 0.10 22.12
N THR A 48 -2.73 -1.06 21.81
CA THR A 48 -1.53 -1.20 20.98
C THR A 48 -1.84 -0.76 19.55
N PHE A 49 -0.82 -0.34 18.80
CA PHE A 49 -1.02 0.06 17.40
C PHE A 49 -1.67 -1.06 16.57
N GLU A 50 -1.37 -2.32 16.88
CA GLU A 50 -1.91 -3.47 16.17
C GLU A 50 -3.43 -3.59 16.32
N GLU A 51 -3.97 -3.30 17.51
CA GLU A 51 -5.42 -3.23 17.73
C GLU A 51 -6.06 -2.06 16.96
N ILE A 52 -5.36 -0.92 16.88
CA ILE A 52 -5.83 0.24 16.10
C ILE A 52 -5.80 -0.09 14.59
N ALA A 53 -4.73 -0.71 14.10
CA ALA A 53 -4.57 -1.10 12.71
C ALA A 53 -5.59 -2.16 12.29
N GLN A 54 -5.86 -3.14 13.16
CA GLN A 54 -6.90 -4.13 12.95
C GLN A 54 -8.30 -3.52 12.92
N GLU A 55 -8.56 -2.48 13.72
CA GLU A 55 -9.86 -1.80 13.67
C GLU A 55 -9.98 -0.93 12.41
N LEU A 56 -8.88 -0.28 11.99
CA LEU A 56 -8.83 0.49 10.75
C LEU A 56 -8.96 -0.40 9.51
N SER A 57 -8.37 -1.59 9.50
CA SER A 57 -8.44 -2.52 8.37
C SER A 57 -9.82 -3.12 8.16
N LYS A 58 -10.77 -2.90 9.08
CA LYS A 58 -12.20 -3.25 8.90
C LYS A 58 -12.97 -2.21 8.09
N SER A 59 -12.43 -1.00 7.91
CA SER A 59 -13.13 0.10 7.25
C SER A 59 -12.37 0.58 6.01
N ASP A 60 -13.01 0.42 4.85
CA ASP A 60 -12.51 0.97 3.58
C ASP A 60 -12.49 2.51 3.58
N GLU A 61 -13.24 3.15 4.49
CA GLU A 61 -13.32 4.61 4.56
C GLU A 61 -12.00 5.28 4.99
N VAL A 62 -11.09 4.52 5.61
CA VAL A 62 -9.82 5.03 6.14
C VAL A 62 -8.92 5.56 5.02
N ILE A 63 -8.92 4.92 3.85
CA ILE A 63 -8.06 5.33 2.74
C ILE A 63 -8.61 6.52 1.95
N ARG A 64 -9.93 6.74 2.00
CA ARG A 64 -10.66 7.73 1.20
C ARG A 64 -10.09 9.16 1.25
N PRO A 65 -9.80 9.76 2.42
CA PRO A 65 -9.21 11.11 2.45
C PRO A 65 -7.86 11.19 1.74
N PHE A 66 -7.05 10.14 1.84
CA PHE A 66 -5.73 10.09 1.20
C PHE A 66 -5.84 9.90 -0.30
N VAL A 67 -6.77 9.07 -0.77
CA VAL A 67 -7.07 8.91 -2.21
C VAL A 67 -7.51 10.24 -2.82
N LEU A 68 -8.43 10.95 -2.16
CA LEU A 68 -8.89 12.26 -2.63
C LEU A 68 -7.76 13.29 -2.61
N ALA A 69 -6.92 13.29 -1.57
CA ALA A 69 -5.73 14.15 -1.49
C ALA A 69 -4.73 13.87 -2.62
N CYS A 70 -4.48 12.61 -2.94
CA CYS A 70 -3.63 12.20 -4.06
C CYS A 70 -4.19 12.64 -5.44
N ARG A 71 -5.52 12.73 -5.58
CA ARG A 71 -6.20 13.22 -6.80
C ARG A 71 -6.32 14.74 -6.88
N SER A 72 -6.10 15.47 -5.78
CA SER A 72 -6.25 16.93 -5.72
C SER A 72 -5.23 17.72 -6.55
N ASN A 73 -4.16 17.07 -7.03
CA ASN A 73 -3.00 17.68 -7.70
C ASN A 73 -2.28 18.77 -6.86
N ASN A 74 -2.59 18.90 -5.56
CA ASN A 74 -1.88 19.79 -4.66
C ASN A 74 -0.71 19.03 -4.01
N GLN A 75 0.50 19.45 -4.34
CA GLN A 75 1.75 18.81 -3.86
C GLN A 75 1.83 18.69 -2.35
N ARG A 76 1.27 19.65 -1.59
CA ARG A 76 1.29 19.62 -0.13
C ARG A 76 0.32 18.58 0.43
N LEU A 77 -0.88 18.46 -0.16
CA LEU A 77 -1.85 17.42 0.18
C LEU A 77 -1.34 16.03 -0.19
N ILE A 78 -0.73 15.89 -1.37
CA ILE A 78 -0.13 14.64 -1.83
C ILE A 78 0.98 14.21 -0.89
N SER A 79 1.87 15.11 -0.47
CA SER A 79 2.96 14.78 0.45
C SER A 79 2.47 14.26 1.79
N ILE A 80 1.46 14.91 2.39
CA ILE A 80 0.84 14.47 3.66
C ILE A 80 0.17 13.11 3.48
N ALA A 81 -0.61 12.95 2.40
CA ALA A 81 -1.31 11.72 2.10
C ALA A 81 -0.37 10.53 1.85
N MET A 82 0.71 10.74 1.09
CA MET A 82 1.72 9.72 0.81
C MET A 82 2.44 9.28 2.08
N HIS A 83 2.75 10.20 2.99
CA HIS A 83 3.35 9.86 4.27
C HIS A 83 2.40 8.99 5.12
N CYS A 84 1.12 9.36 5.19
CA CYS A 84 0.10 8.58 5.91
C CYS A 84 -0.09 7.20 5.32
N LEU A 85 -0.24 7.11 3.99
CA LEU A 85 -0.40 5.84 3.28
C LEU A 85 0.78 4.91 3.55
N GLN A 86 2.01 5.42 3.53
CA GLN A 86 3.20 4.61 3.82
C GLN A 86 3.13 3.98 5.22
N GLN A 87 2.69 4.74 6.23
CA GLN A 87 2.53 4.23 7.59
C GLN A 87 1.40 3.21 7.69
N LEU A 88 0.28 3.44 7.00
CA LEU A 88 -0.85 2.51 6.99
C LEU A 88 -0.49 1.18 6.32
N VAL A 89 0.17 1.23 5.15
CA VAL A 89 0.65 0.05 4.41
C VAL A 89 1.63 -0.76 5.26
N SER A 90 2.65 -0.10 5.81
CA SER A 90 3.76 -0.77 6.53
C SER A 90 3.30 -1.49 7.80
N ARG A 91 2.08 -1.21 8.27
CA ARG A 91 1.56 -1.69 9.55
C ARG A 91 0.20 -2.38 9.43
N GLN A 92 -0.14 -2.85 8.24
CA GLN A 92 -1.35 -3.63 7.96
C GLN A 92 -2.68 -2.93 8.26
N ALA A 93 -2.72 -1.59 8.26
CA ALA A 93 -3.91 -0.81 8.64
C ALA A 93 -4.87 -0.52 7.47
N ILE A 94 -4.59 -1.05 6.28
CA ILE A 94 -5.45 -0.96 5.09
C ILE A 94 -6.28 -2.24 4.97
N SER A 95 -7.55 -2.08 4.62
CA SER A 95 -8.45 -3.20 4.35
C SER A 95 -8.12 -3.89 3.02
N PRO A 96 -8.35 -5.20 2.89
CA PRO A 96 -8.04 -5.93 1.66
C PRO A 96 -8.82 -5.42 0.44
N GLY A 97 -10.06 -4.94 0.63
CA GLY A 97 -10.88 -4.34 -0.43
C GLY A 97 -10.32 -3.02 -0.99
N SER A 98 -9.54 -2.31 -0.19
CA SER A 98 -8.96 -1.00 -0.51
C SER A 98 -7.60 -1.07 -1.19
N ILE A 99 -6.99 -2.26 -1.32
CA ILE A 99 -5.63 -2.41 -1.88
C ILE A 99 -5.57 -2.00 -3.35
N ARG A 100 -6.55 -2.43 -4.16
CA ARG A 100 -6.60 -2.06 -5.58
C ARG A 100 -6.74 -0.55 -5.76
N GLU A 101 -7.59 0.09 -4.96
CA GLU A 101 -7.74 1.55 -4.99
C GLU A 101 -6.45 2.25 -4.55
N THR A 102 -5.74 1.70 -3.56
CA THR A 102 -4.44 2.20 -3.11
C THR A 102 -3.41 2.11 -4.24
N LEU A 103 -3.26 0.96 -4.91
CA LEU A 103 -2.34 0.78 -6.04
C LEU A 103 -2.68 1.70 -7.22
N THR A 104 -3.96 1.85 -7.54
CA THR A 104 -4.42 2.80 -8.58
C THR A 104 -4.01 4.23 -8.24
N THR A 105 -4.16 4.61 -6.96
CA THR A 105 -3.78 5.93 -6.46
C THR A 105 -2.27 6.14 -6.52
N LEU A 106 -1.47 5.15 -6.12
CA LEU A 106 -0.02 5.20 -6.22
C LEU A 106 0.45 5.34 -7.67
N THR A 107 -0.20 4.63 -8.59
CA THR A 107 0.08 4.73 -10.03
C THR A 107 -0.19 6.14 -10.54
N HIS A 108 -1.35 6.72 -10.20
CA HIS A 108 -1.67 8.11 -10.56
C HIS A 108 -0.64 9.11 -10.02
N VAL A 109 -0.24 8.97 -8.76
CA VAL A 109 0.72 9.87 -8.11
C VAL A 109 2.13 9.71 -8.71
N SER A 110 2.52 8.49 -9.09
CA SER A 110 3.80 8.22 -9.74
C SER A 110 3.91 8.86 -11.15
N ALA A 111 2.78 9.03 -11.84
CA ALA A 111 2.70 9.62 -13.17
C ALA A 111 2.97 11.14 -13.19
N GLN A 112 2.98 11.80 -12.02
CA GLN A 112 3.30 13.23 -11.91
C GLN A 112 4.79 13.54 -12.15
N GLY A 113 5.66 12.51 -12.18
CA GLY A 113 7.07 12.66 -12.54
C GLY A 113 7.97 13.28 -11.46
N VAL A 114 7.47 13.42 -10.23
CA VAL A 114 8.27 13.91 -9.10
C VAL A 114 9.12 12.76 -8.54
N VAL A 115 10.44 12.87 -8.64
CA VAL A 115 11.40 11.81 -8.27
C VAL A 115 11.20 11.30 -6.83
N ASP A 116 11.10 12.20 -5.85
CA ASP A 116 10.90 11.83 -4.43
C ASP A 116 9.61 11.02 -4.22
N VAL A 117 8.54 11.43 -4.90
CA VAL A 117 7.24 10.77 -4.85
C VAL A 117 7.32 9.38 -5.50
N GLN A 118 8.01 9.25 -6.64
CA GLN A 118 8.21 7.95 -7.31
C GLN A 118 8.99 6.96 -6.42
N VAL A 119 10.01 7.42 -5.71
CA VAL A 119 10.75 6.58 -4.75
C VAL A 119 9.84 6.16 -3.59
N LYS A 120 9.02 7.08 -3.04
CA LYS A 120 8.04 6.74 -1.99
C LYS A 120 7.01 5.73 -2.47
N VAL A 121 6.54 5.83 -3.71
CA VAL A 121 5.64 4.85 -4.33
C VAL A 121 6.31 3.48 -4.35
N LEU A 122 7.53 3.37 -4.87
CA LEU A 122 8.28 2.10 -4.93
C LEU A 122 8.49 1.48 -3.53
N GLN A 123 8.79 2.31 -2.54
CA GLN A 123 8.93 1.88 -1.15
C GLN A 123 7.63 1.36 -0.52
N MET A 124 6.46 1.72 -1.05
CA MET A 124 5.16 1.18 -0.61
C MET A 124 4.74 -0.07 -1.39
N VAL A 125 5.19 -0.25 -2.64
CA VAL A 125 4.82 -1.43 -3.43
C VAL A 125 5.35 -2.72 -2.79
N LEU A 126 6.59 -2.72 -2.31
CA LEU A 126 7.15 -3.90 -1.64
C LEU A 126 6.34 -4.36 -0.43
N PRO A 127 6.07 -3.52 0.60
CA PRO A 127 5.26 -3.92 1.72
C PRO A 127 3.83 -4.26 1.29
N LEU A 128 3.25 -3.63 0.27
CA LEU A 128 1.96 -4.08 -0.25
C LEU A 128 1.99 -5.54 -0.70
N VAL A 129 3.02 -5.98 -1.43
CA VAL A 129 3.11 -7.37 -1.90
C VAL A 129 3.49 -8.34 -0.78
N THR A 130 4.40 -7.96 0.12
CA THR A 130 4.90 -8.87 1.18
C THR A 130 3.93 -9.00 2.35
N ILE A 131 3.25 -7.92 2.73
CA ILE A 131 2.31 -7.90 3.86
C ILE A 131 0.94 -8.40 3.44
N TYR A 132 0.43 -7.93 2.29
CA TYR A 132 -0.92 -8.25 1.84
C TYR A 132 -0.94 -9.38 0.82
N GLY A 133 -0.03 -10.35 0.97
CA GLY A 133 0.17 -11.42 0.00
C GLY A 133 -1.16 -12.04 -0.45
N ASP A 134 -1.99 -12.49 0.50
CA ASP A 134 -3.26 -13.17 0.19
C ASP A 134 -4.25 -12.32 -0.62
N SER A 135 -4.16 -11.00 -0.53
CA SER A 135 -5.03 -10.05 -1.23
C SER A 135 -4.38 -9.48 -2.50
N VAL A 136 -3.04 -9.49 -2.59
CA VAL A 136 -2.26 -9.12 -3.77
C VAL A 136 -1.89 -10.39 -4.54
N CYS A 137 -2.86 -10.90 -5.29
CA CYS A 137 -2.70 -12.03 -6.20
C CYS A 137 -3.31 -11.70 -7.58
N GLY A 138 -2.86 -12.38 -8.63
CA GLY A 138 -3.39 -12.24 -9.99
C GLY A 138 -3.26 -10.81 -10.54
N GLU A 139 -4.39 -10.20 -10.92
CA GLU A 139 -4.42 -8.87 -11.53
C GLU A 139 -3.76 -7.78 -10.68
N THR A 140 -3.97 -7.80 -9.37
CA THR A 140 -3.43 -6.78 -8.45
C THR A 140 -1.91 -6.85 -8.37
N LEU A 141 -1.35 -8.07 -8.52
CA LEU A 141 0.09 -8.28 -8.59
C LEU A 141 0.65 -7.78 -9.92
N VAL A 142 -0.03 -8.09 -11.04
CA VAL A 142 0.35 -7.57 -12.37
C VAL A 142 0.34 -6.04 -12.39
N GLU A 143 -0.66 -5.39 -11.77
CA GLU A 143 -0.69 -3.93 -11.62
C GLU A 143 0.52 -3.40 -10.84
N ALA A 144 0.89 -4.05 -9.73
CA ALA A 144 2.06 -3.68 -8.94
C ALA A 144 3.38 -3.86 -9.71
N PHE A 145 3.51 -4.94 -10.48
CA PHE A 145 4.65 -5.17 -11.37
C PHE A 145 4.72 -4.14 -12.49
N ALA A 146 3.61 -3.85 -13.14
CA ALA A 146 3.51 -2.85 -14.21
C ALA A 146 3.93 -1.47 -13.71
N LEU A 147 3.52 -1.08 -12.49
CA LEU A 147 3.94 0.16 -11.83
C LEU A 147 5.48 0.20 -11.64
N CYS A 148 6.06 -0.86 -11.10
CA CYS A 148 7.50 -0.94 -10.89
C CYS A 148 8.29 -0.94 -12.22
N LEU A 149 7.82 -1.67 -13.24
CA LEU A 149 8.42 -1.68 -14.58
C LEU A 149 8.34 -0.31 -15.26
N ALA A 150 7.22 0.40 -15.12
CA ALA A 150 7.06 1.75 -15.63
C ALA A 150 8.09 2.71 -14.98
N LEU A 151 8.28 2.61 -13.67
CA LEU A 151 9.25 3.42 -12.93
C LEU A 151 10.70 3.02 -13.21
N GLN A 152 10.97 1.75 -13.54
CA GLN A 152 12.30 1.30 -13.98
C GLN A 152 12.72 1.97 -15.29
N ARG A 153 11.78 2.33 -16.16
CA ARG A 153 12.05 3.08 -17.40
C ARG A 153 12.27 4.58 -17.17
N SER A 154 12.25 5.04 -15.92
CA SER A 154 12.53 6.43 -15.60
C SER A 154 13.94 6.84 -16.05
N ARG A 155 14.08 8.09 -16.50
CA ARG A 155 15.38 8.68 -16.86
C ARG A 155 16.24 8.98 -15.63
N ASP A 156 15.62 9.02 -14.46
CA ASP A 156 16.31 9.24 -13.20
C ASP A 156 16.95 7.92 -12.71
N PRO A 157 18.28 7.88 -12.50
CA PRO A 157 18.97 6.66 -12.11
C PRO A 157 18.59 6.19 -10.70
N VAL A 158 18.20 7.09 -9.79
CA VAL A 158 17.76 6.71 -8.44
C VAL A 158 16.43 5.96 -8.52
N VAL A 159 15.48 6.49 -9.28
CA VAL A 159 14.17 5.84 -9.50
C VAL A 159 14.34 4.51 -10.23
N SER A 160 15.11 4.49 -11.33
CA SER A 160 15.34 3.27 -12.12
C SER A 160 16.01 2.16 -11.30
N ASN A 161 17.08 2.49 -10.56
CA ASN A 161 17.79 1.51 -9.74
C ASN A 161 16.96 1.02 -8.56
N THR A 162 16.21 1.92 -7.91
CA THR A 162 15.29 1.56 -6.83
C THR A 162 14.19 0.64 -7.36
N ALA A 163 13.60 0.96 -8.51
CA ALA A 163 12.57 0.13 -9.13
C ALA A 163 13.10 -1.27 -9.47
N ALA A 164 14.30 -1.37 -10.05
CA ALA A 164 14.94 -2.65 -10.32
C ALA A 164 15.19 -3.47 -9.04
N ALA A 165 15.60 -2.82 -7.95
CA ALA A 165 15.79 -3.50 -6.66
C ALA A 165 14.45 -4.00 -6.09
N ILE A 166 13.41 -3.15 -6.10
CA ILE A 166 12.07 -3.52 -5.64
C ILE A 166 11.47 -4.63 -6.49
N LEU A 167 11.62 -4.60 -7.82
CA LEU A 167 11.17 -5.68 -8.71
C LEU A 167 11.78 -7.01 -8.31
N ARG A 168 13.11 -7.06 -8.10
CA ARG A 168 13.76 -8.30 -7.65
C ARG A 168 13.22 -8.77 -6.30
N GLN A 169 13.00 -7.85 -5.36
CA GLN A 169 12.46 -8.19 -4.04
C GLN A 169 11.01 -8.68 -4.11
N VAL A 170 10.19 -8.09 -4.98
CA VAL A 170 8.80 -8.52 -5.24
C VAL A 170 8.79 -9.90 -5.87
N VAL A 171 9.64 -10.17 -6.86
CA VAL A 171 9.82 -11.51 -7.45
C VAL A 171 10.17 -12.51 -6.36
N VAL A 172 11.22 -12.25 -5.57
CA VAL A 172 11.63 -13.12 -4.46
C VAL A 172 10.47 -13.36 -3.49
N ALA A 173 9.73 -12.32 -3.11
CA ALA A 173 8.58 -12.45 -2.22
C ALA A 173 7.45 -13.34 -2.79
N VAL A 174 7.16 -13.22 -4.09
CA VAL A 174 6.15 -14.08 -4.75
C VAL A 174 6.62 -15.53 -4.77
N PHE A 175 7.89 -15.80 -5.10
CA PHE A 175 8.45 -17.15 -5.10
C PHE A 175 8.52 -17.76 -3.69
N ASP A 176 8.90 -16.98 -2.68
CA ASP A 176 8.89 -17.42 -1.28
C ASP A 176 7.48 -17.82 -0.82
N ARG A 177 6.45 -17.11 -1.29
CA ARG A 177 5.04 -17.46 -1.04
C ARG A 177 4.65 -18.79 -1.69
N VAL A 178 5.12 -19.10 -2.89
CA VAL A 178 4.90 -20.42 -3.53
C VAL A 178 5.51 -21.53 -2.67
N VAL A 179 6.75 -21.35 -2.21
CA VAL A 179 7.44 -22.33 -1.38
C VAL A 179 6.72 -22.53 -0.03
N ALA A 180 6.17 -21.45 0.54
CA ALA A 180 5.36 -21.53 1.76
C ALA A 180 4.05 -22.29 1.53
N GLU A 181 3.32 -21.98 0.45
CA GLU A 181 2.07 -22.66 0.05
C GLU A 181 2.31 -24.17 -0.20
N ASP A 182 3.42 -24.53 -0.85
CA ASP A 182 3.83 -25.92 -1.10
C ASP A 182 4.15 -26.67 0.21
N ARG A 183 4.77 -26.01 1.19
CA ARG A 183 5.09 -26.60 2.49
C ARG A 183 3.84 -26.84 3.34
N GLU A 184 2.87 -25.91 3.30
CA GLU A 184 1.62 -26.04 4.06
C GLU A 184 0.70 -27.14 3.52
N LEU A 185 0.73 -27.40 2.21
CA LEU A 185 -0.06 -28.45 1.57
C LEU A 185 0.55 -29.85 1.73
N GLY A 186 1.79 -29.98 2.18
CA GLY A 186 2.42 -31.27 2.52
C GLY A 186 2.56 -32.26 1.35
N LEU A 187 2.48 -31.79 0.11
CA LEU A 187 2.51 -32.63 -1.09
C LEU A 187 3.95 -32.76 -1.63
N PRO A 188 4.49 -33.99 -1.77
CA PRO A 188 5.62 -34.21 -2.67
C PRO A 188 5.12 -33.94 -4.09
N GLY A 189 5.93 -33.21 -4.86
CA GLY A 189 5.57 -32.74 -6.20
C GLY A 189 4.98 -33.82 -7.11
N THR A 190 4.22 -33.35 -8.10
CA THR A 190 3.47 -34.06 -9.15
C THR A 190 2.06 -34.52 -8.77
N SER A 191 1.06 -33.70 -9.14
CA SER A 191 -0.25 -34.14 -9.64
C SER A 191 -1.02 -32.91 -10.15
N GLU A 192 -1.71 -33.10 -11.28
CA GLU A 192 -2.43 -32.20 -12.21
C GLU A 192 -3.45 -31.17 -11.62
N GLN A 193 -3.31 -30.74 -10.36
CA GLN A 193 -4.08 -29.66 -9.74
C GLN A 193 -3.36 -28.29 -9.79
N ASP A 194 -2.49 -28.10 -10.79
CA ASP A 194 -1.62 -26.92 -10.90
C ASP A 194 -2.36 -25.60 -11.16
N LEU A 195 -3.66 -25.62 -11.53
CA LEU A 195 -4.44 -24.41 -11.82
C LEU A 195 -5.17 -23.80 -10.59
N THR A 196 -5.16 -24.45 -9.43
CA THR A 196 -5.79 -23.93 -8.20
C THR A 196 -4.85 -23.21 -7.23
N ARG A 197 -3.53 -23.28 -7.46
CA ARG A 197 -2.50 -22.66 -6.60
C ARG A 197 -2.34 -21.19 -6.96
N LYS A 198 -2.75 -20.28 -6.06
CA LYS A 198 -2.75 -18.84 -6.35
C LYS A 198 -1.33 -18.31 -6.50
N SER A 199 -0.41 -18.68 -5.60
CA SER A 199 0.96 -18.16 -5.64
C SER A 199 1.76 -18.80 -6.77
N ALA A 200 1.55 -20.08 -7.09
CA ALA A 200 2.24 -20.74 -8.20
C ALA A 200 1.85 -20.12 -9.56
N LYS A 201 0.57 -19.76 -9.72
CA LYS A 201 0.08 -19.05 -10.91
C LYS A 201 0.66 -17.64 -11.00
N ASP A 202 0.78 -16.95 -9.88
CA ASP A 202 1.41 -15.63 -9.80
C ASP A 202 2.90 -15.70 -10.20
N ALA A 203 3.65 -16.69 -9.71
CA ALA A 203 5.04 -16.93 -10.10
C ALA A 203 5.17 -17.26 -11.60
N TYR A 204 4.25 -18.05 -12.15
CA TYR A 204 4.21 -18.34 -13.58
C TYR A 204 4.00 -17.08 -14.42
N PHE A 205 3.08 -16.19 -14.03
CA PHE A 205 2.87 -14.91 -14.74
C PHE A 205 4.07 -13.97 -14.63
N VAL A 206 4.71 -13.90 -13.46
CA VAL A 206 5.94 -13.13 -13.26
C VAL A 206 7.05 -13.59 -14.22
N LEU A 207 7.19 -14.89 -14.45
CA LEU A 207 8.18 -15.43 -15.40
C LEU A 207 7.83 -15.15 -16.86
N GLN A 208 6.54 -15.02 -17.20
CA GLN A 208 6.11 -14.73 -18.57
C GLN A 208 6.30 -13.24 -18.93
N ASP A 209 6.24 -12.35 -17.93
CA ASP A 209 6.40 -10.90 -18.11
C ASP A 209 7.87 -10.41 -18.00
N LEU A 210 8.81 -11.30 -17.63
CA LEU A 210 10.27 -11.06 -17.61
C LEU A 210 10.91 -11.25 -19.00
#